data_AF-A0A806K1S3-F1
#
_entry.id   AF-A0A806K1S3-F1
#
_cell.length_a   1.000
_cell.length_b   1.000
_cell.length_c   1.000
_cell.angle_alpha   90.00
_cell.angle_beta   90.00
_cell.angle_gamma   90.00
#
_symmetry.space_group_name_H-M   'P 1'
#
loop_
_entity.id
_entity.type
_entity.pdbx_description
1 polymer ?
#
loop_
_entity_poly.entity_id
_entity_poly.type
_entity_poly.pdbx_seq_one_letter_code
_entity_poly.pdbx_strand_id
1 'polypeptide(L)'
;MRKRETSQENRSEVKHETISPSSIAALVVFIATSCSSQNDDGTADDNQQTQTSSSSVSSSSSADDSSSSAASSSSGTVESSSSSVATTSSSSSSSSQRSSSSSLAASSSSRASSSSQGAPVDESVAGDYSKPERWIANGGDGSKGVDIFLATPTGNISGGASYASFEDAKASATTWGRGVESLFKDATNIYHAVYRYACISGCSDASMDNLSTNDILAAFDYYWENYNKGERPFILLGFSQGAYVLWNLVWKRIANNPEIGKYHIVTYALGSPGRGSYRDATAANVNKVFSQSPDDLNKVTCFAPYHESDDVSGMGAAFKVNNGSPTNNPITNPITWTTDADYHACPSGMCSSNVSGAQVDYAKGVLIVNTTASPNGSWGYHGQETTFFAGSIKQNIKDRITAWNETYK
;
A
#
# COMPACT_ATOMS: atom_id res chain seq x y z
N MET A 1 -16.00 53.03 48.11
CA MET A 1 -14.68 53.07 47.45
C MET A 1 -13.78 51.98 48.03
N ARG A 2 -13.22 51.10 47.20
CA ARG A 2 -11.87 50.51 47.29
C ARG A 2 -11.52 49.97 45.90
N LYS A 3 -10.24 49.89 45.57
CA LYS A 3 -9.76 49.71 44.18
C LYS A 3 -9.81 48.25 43.74
N ARG A 4 -9.92 48.03 42.42
CA ARG A 4 -9.50 46.78 41.78
C ARG A 4 -7.98 46.74 41.77
N GLU A 5 -7.40 45.56 42.01
CA GLU A 5 -6.04 45.24 41.60
C GLU A 5 -6.11 44.38 40.34
N THR A 6 -5.25 44.69 39.37
CA THR A 6 -5.18 43.99 38.08
C THR A 6 -3.88 43.22 38.00
N SER A 7 -3.95 41.89 38.07
CA SER A 7 -2.83 41.04 37.64
C SER A 7 -2.84 40.97 36.11
N GLN A 8 -1.68 41.19 35.48
CA GLN A 8 -1.52 40.96 34.04
C GLN A 8 -1.15 39.50 33.81
N GLU A 9 -2.06 38.74 33.20
CA GLU A 9 -1.77 37.35 32.81
C GLU A 9 -0.96 37.33 31.52
N ASN A 10 0.21 36.68 31.56
CA ASN A 10 1.24 36.81 30.53
C ASN A 10 0.98 35.86 29.34
N ARG A 11 0.17 36.31 28.38
CA ARG A 11 -0.32 35.50 27.25
C ARG A 11 0.76 35.34 26.16
N SER A 12 1.53 34.25 26.22
CA SER A 12 2.45 33.87 25.15
C SER A 12 1.68 33.49 23.88
N GLU A 13 1.97 34.16 22.75
CA GLU A 13 1.43 33.77 21.45
C GLU A 13 2.05 32.46 20.98
N VAL A 14 1.22 31.42 20.79
CA VAL A 14 1.62 30.24 20.03
C VAL A 14 1.61 30.62 18.56
N LYS A 15 2.80 30.85 18.00
CA LYS A 15 2.97 31.00 16.55
C LYS A 15 2.62 29.67 15.88
N HIS A 16 1.56 29.67 15.08
CA HIS A 16 1.32 28.60 14.11
C HIS A 16 2.37 28.72 13.00
N GLU A 17 3.40 27.87 13.04
CA GLU A 17 4.28 27.68 11.88
C GLU A 17 3.51 26.96 10.77
N THR A 18 3.09 27.71 9.75
CA THR A 18 2.57 27.15 8.51
C THR A 18 3.69 26.40 7.78
N ILE A 19 3.64 25.07 7.83
CA ILE A 19 4.57 24.19 7.12
C ILE A 19 4.49 24.50 5.62
N SER A 20 5.65 24.77 5.00
CA SER A 20 5.73 25.06 3.56
C SER A 20 5.38 23.82 2.72
N PRO A 21 4.75 23.97 1.54
CA PRO A 21 4.61 22.89 0.56
C PRO A 21 5.94 22.19 0.23
N SER A 22 7.07 22.91 0.31
CA SER A 22 8.42 22.35 0.14
C SER A 22 8.72 21.17 1.07
N SER A 23 8.18 21.18 2.29
CA SER A 23 8.42 20.14 3.30
C SER A 23 7.70 18.83 3.00
N ILE A 24 6.64 18.86 2.18
CA ILE A 24 5.94 17.64 1.73
C ILE A 24 6.76 16.97 0.61
N ALA A 25 7.28 17.75 -0.34
CA ALA A 25 8.14 17.24 -1.41
C ALA A 25 9.44 16.60 -0.89
N ALA A 26 10.04 17.17 0.17
CA ALA A 26 11.26 16.65 0.78
C ALA A 26 11.11 15.23 1.37
N LEU A 27 9.90 14.80 1.73
CA LEU A 27 9.63 13.48 2.31
C LEU A 27 9.70 12.34 1.27
N VAL A 28 9.52 12.66 -0.02
CA VAL A 28 9.48 11.68 -1.13
C VAL A 28 10.88 11.19 -1.52
N VAL A 29 11.94 11.93 -1.18
CA VAL A 29 13.31 11.68 -1.69
C VAL A 29 14.00 10.47 -1.03
N PHE A 30 13.52 10.00 0.13
CA PHE A 30 14.15 8.91 0.90
C PHE A 30 13.81 7.47 0.43
N ILE A 31 13.54 7.30 -0.87
CA ILE A 31 13.11 6.02 -1.47
C ILE A 31 14.25 5.31 -2.26
N ALA A 32 15.34 6.00 -2.60
CA ALA A 32 16.30 5.57 -3.62
C ALA A 32 17.72 5.19 -3.11
N THR A 33 17.85 4.52 -1.96
CA THR A 33 19.11 3.86 -1.57
C THR A 33 18.83 2.55 -0.80
N SER A 34 19.70 1.54 -0.96
CA SER A 34 19.67 0.25 -0.24
C SER A 34 18.66 -0.82 -0.72
N CYS A 35 18.50 -0.98 -2.02
CA CYS A 35 18.14 -2.27 -2.63
C CYS A 35 19.33 -2.82 -3.42
N SER A 36 20.19 -3.61 -2.77
CA SER A 36 21.31 -4.30 -3.41
C SER A 36 21.69 -5.55 -2.60
N SER A 37 21.15 -6.69 -2.99
CA SER A 37 21.59 -8.00 -2.51
C SER A 37 22.78 -8.47 -3.35
N GLN A 38 24.00 -8.38 -2.82
CA GLN A 38 25.07 -9.24 -3.30
C GLN A 38 24.77 -10.68 -2.86
N ASN A 39 24.87 -11.62 -3.80
CA ASN A 39 25.11 -13.05 -3.56
C ASN A 39 25.50 -13.68 -4.90
N ASP A 40 26.70 -13.34 -5.38
CA ASP A 40 27.42 -14.19 -6.33
C ASP A 40 28.09 -15.31 -5.52
N ASP A 41 27.50 -16.51 -5.52
CA ASP A 41 28.23 -17.76 -5.37
C ASP A 41 27.61 -18.77 -6.35
N GLY A 42 28.43 -19.21 -7.29
CA GLY A 42 28.08 -20.22 -8.28
C GLY A 42 28.89 -21.49 -8.05
N THR A 43 28.33 -22.42 -7.26
CA THR A 43 28.87 -23.77 -7.11
C THR A 43 27.91 -24.78 -7.72
N ALA A 44 28.21 -25.20 -8.95
CA ALA A 44 27.66 -26.42 -9.52
C ALA A 44 28.44 -27.62 -8.95
N ASP A 45 27.75 -28.73 -8.71
CA ASP A 45 28.40 -30.02 -8.52
C ASP A 45 27.56 -31.14 -9.14
N ASP A 46 28.24 -32.10 -9.75
CA ASP A 46 27.64 -33.23 -10.46
C ASP A 46 27.19 -34.32 -9.46
N ASN A 47 26.08 -35.00 -9.76
CA ASN A 47 26.06 -36.44 -9.47
C ASN A 47 25.17 -37.23 -10.43
N GLN A 48 25.77 -38.20 -11.10
CA GLN A 48 25.06 -39.19 -11.90
C GLN A 48 24.65 -40.37 -11.04
N GLN A 49 23.45 -40.90 -11.24
CA GLN A 49 23.22 -42.33 -11.03
C GLN A 49 22.23 -42.91 -12.04
N THR A 50 22.44 -44.18 -12.37
CA THR A 50 22.07 -44.75 -13.67
C THR A 50 21.12 -45.94 -13.57
N GLN A 51 20.06 -45.93 -14.39
CA GLN A 51 19.31 -47.11 -14.87
C GLN A 51 18.52 -47.91 -13.80
N THR A 52 17.32 -48.40 -14.09
CA THR A 52 17.09 -49.51 -15.04
C THR A 52 15.64 -49.56 -15.57
N SER A 53 15.42 -50.37 -16.61
CA SER A 53 14.27 -50.29 -17.52
C SER A 53 13.14 -51.27 -17.21
N SER A 54 11.90 -50.92 -17.60
CA SER A 54 10.89 -51.86 -18.14
C SER A 54 9.78 -51.07 -18.89
N SER A 55 8.95 -51.75 -19.70
CA SER A 55 8.21 -51.11 -20.80
C SER A 55 6.84 -51.71 -21.14
N SER A 56 5.90 -50.86 -21.57
CA SER A 56 4.79 -51.21 -22.49
C SER A 56 4.16 -49.94 -23.13
N VAL A 57 4.20 -49.73 -24.45
CA VAL A 57 3.17 -49.99 -25.50
C VAL A 57 1.72 -49.52 -25.16
N SER A 58 0.94 -48.82 -26.02
CA SER A 58 0.94 -48.75 -27.51
C SER A 58 0.31 -47.47 -28.12
N SER A 59 0.66 -47.16 -29.40
CA SER A 59 -0.14 -46.57 -30.51
C SER A 59 -1.01 -45.30 -30.31
N SER A 60 -1.12 -44.32 -31.25
CA SER A 60 -0.46 -43.92 -32.52
C SER A 60 -1.02 -42.49 -32.89
N SER A 61 -0.81 -41.78 -34.01
CA SER A 61 -0.29 -42.00 -35.39
C SER A 61 0.25 -40.64 -35.96
N SER A 62 1.10 -40.57 -36.99
CA SER A 62 0.81 -40.41 -38.45
C SER A 62 -0.12 -39.23 -38.82
N ALA A 63 0.19 -38.32 -39.76
CA ALA A 63 1.28 -38.23 -40.78
C ALA A 63 1.30 -36.80 -41.40
N ASP A 64 2.16 -36.34 -42.35
CA ASP A 64 3.58 -36.48 -42.80
C ASP A 64 3.68 -35.62 -44.12
N ASP A 65 4.77 -35.09 -44.70
CA ASP A 65 6.17 -34.72 -44.35
C ASP A 65 6.70 -33.75 -45.47
N SER A 66 7.73 -32.91 -45.25
CA SER A 66 8.57 -32.26 -46.30
C SER A 66 9.85 -31.58 -45.76
N SER A 67 10.94 -31.56 -46.55
CA SER A 67 12.33 -31.37 -46.07
C SER A 67 13.29 -30.57 -46.99
N SER A 68 14.61 -30.60 -46.69
CA SER A 68 15.81 -29.94 -47.27
C SER A 68 16.21 -28.57 -46.65
N SER A 69 17.43 -28.27 -46.15
CA SER A 69 18.86 -28.65 -46.42
C SER A 69 19.55 -27.76 -47.49
N ALA A 70 20.86 -27.41 -47.47
CA ALA A 70 22.01 -27.77 -46.61
C ALA A 70 23.17 -26.71 -46.68
N ALA A 71 24.23 -26.88 -45.86
CA ALA A 71 25.66 -26.54 -46.13
C ALA A 71 26.13 -25.06 -46.35
N SER A 72 27.40 -24.64 -46.09
CA SER A 72 28.51 -25.20 -45.27
C SER A 72 29.71 -24.22 -45.04
N SER A 73 30.55 -24.55 -44.04
CA SER A 73 32.04 -24.53 -44.04
C SER A 73 32.91 -23.24 -44.04
N SER A 74 33.68 -23.08 -42.94
CA SER A 74 35.14 -22.75 -42.83
C SER A 74 35.67 -21.36 -43.27
N SER A 75 36.72 -20.76 -42.66
CA SER A 75 37.70 -21.16 -41.62
C SER A 75 38.07 -19.93 -40.72
N GLY A 76 39.08 -19.88 -39.81
CA GLY A 76 40.13 -20.82 -39.40
C GLY A 76 41.21 -20.18 -38.47
N THR A 77 42.20 -20.99 -38.07
CA THR A 77 43.66 -20.72 -37.83
C THR A 77 44.17 -19.26 -37.73
N VAL A 78 45.07 -18.84 -36.82
CA VAL A 78 45.90 -19.41 -35.70
C VAL A 78 46.32 -18.20 -34.79
N GLU A 79 47.22 -18.17 -33.78
CA GLU A 79 48.29 -19.05 -33.28
C GLU A 79 48.60 -18.79 -31.77
N SER A 80 49.80 -19.15 -31.28
CA SER A 80 50.23 -19.15 -29.86
C SER A 80 51.49 -18.31 -29.62
N SER A 81 51.71 -17.81 -28.39
CA SER A 81 53.05 -17.83 -27.74
C SER A 81 53.09 -17.37 -26.27
N SER A 82 53.95 -18.06 -25.53
CA SER A 82 54.48 -17.85 -24.16
C SER A 82 55.25 -16.51 -24.00
N SER A 83 55.67 -16.04 -22.81
CA SER A 83 56.56 -16.75 -21.86
C SER A 83 56.82 -16.02 -20.53
N SER A 84 57.18 -16.77 -19.46
CA SER A 84 58.22 -16.47 -18.43
C SER A 84 58.03 -15.27 -17.44
N VAL A 85 58.60 -15.21 -16.20
CA VAL A 85 59.31 -16.17 -15.30
C VAL A 85 59.40 -15.59 -13.86
N ALA A 86 59.17 -16.42 -12.83
CA ALA A 86 59.64 -16.31 -11.41
C ALA A 86 59.36 -14.99 -10.60
N THR A 87 59.69 -14.79 -9.30
CA THR A 87 60.55 -15.50 -8.30
C THR A 87 60.02 -15.41 -6.85
N THR A 88 60.05 -16.55 -6.13
CA THR A 88 60.39 -16.77 -4.69
C THR A 88 59.99 -15.79 -3.57
N SER A 89 59.21 -16.27 -2.58
CA SER A 89 59.63 -16.51 -1.16
C SER A 89 58.41 -17.04 -0.36
N SER A 90 58.42 -18.07 0.52
CA SER A 90 59.36 -18.60 1.53
C SER A 90 59.44 -17.75 2.81
N SER A 91 59.20 -18.23 4.03
CA SER A 91 59.04 -19.63 4.51
C SER A 91 58.42 -19.75 5.92
N SER A 92 58.11 -21.00 6.33
CA SER A 92 58.25 -21.56 7.70
C SER A 92 57.72 -20.76 8.92
N SER A 93 56.61 -21.12 9.57
CA SER A 93 56.38 -22.31 10.42
C SER A 93 57.10 -22.35 11.79
N SER A 94 56.34 -22.49 12.87
CA SER A 94 56.72 -23.23 14.09
C SER A 94 55.45 -23.60 14.88
N SER A 95 55.54 -24.47 15.89
CA SER A 95 54.39 -25.16 16.48
C SER A 95 54.50 -25.38 18.00
N SER A 96 53.38 -25.87 18.56
CA SER A 96 53.32 -26.74 19.77
C SER A 96 53.21 -26.10 21.16
N GLN A 97 52.26 -26.66 21.94
CA GLN A 97 52.32 -26.91 23.40
C GLN A 97 52.23 -25.72 24.38
N ARG A 98 51.72 -25.86 25.63
CA ARG A 98 50.70 -26.79 26.21
C ARG A 98 50.31 -26.29 27.63
N SER A 99 49.16 -26.74 28.13
CA SER A 99 48.86 -26.97 29.57
C SER A 99 48.51 -25.78 30.52
N SER A 100 47.31 -25.89 31.10
CA SER A 100 47.00 -25.76 32.55
C SER A 100 46.60 -24.42 33.21
N SER A 101 45.80 -24.62 34.27
CA SER A 101 45.52 -23.73 35.42
C SER A 101 44.39 -22.71 35.30
N SER A 102 43.33 -22.93 36.06
CA SER A 102 42.23 -21.99 36.31
C SER A 102 42.46 -21.16 37.56
N SER A 103 41.99 -19.90 37.60
CA SER A 103 41.41 -19.30 38.83
C SER A 103 40.80 -17.91 38.62
N LEU A 104 39.62 -17.74 39.23
CA LEU A 104 39.02 -16.48 39.72
C LEU A 104 38.58 -15.42 38.69
N ALA A 105 37.66 -14.57 39.15
CA ALA A 105 36.86 -13.70 38.31
C ALA A 105 37.23 -12.21 38.46
N ALA A 106 37.11 -11.46 37.37
CA ALA A 106 37.05 -10.01 37.37
C ALA A 106 35.89 -9.57 36.45
N SER A 107 34.83 -9.05 37.05
CA SER A 107 33.67 -8.52 36.32
C SER A 107 33.99 -7.15 35.70
N SER A 108 33.97 -7.03 34.37
CA SER A 108 34.01 -5.75 33.67
C SER A 108 33.00 -5.73 32.53
N SER A 109 32.25 -4.63 32.40
CA SER A 109 31.09 -4.55 31.51
C SER A 109 31.50 -4.24 30.08
N SER A 110 31.32 -5.19 29.15
CA SER A 110 31.28 -4.90 27.72
C SER A 110 29.84 -4.55 27.31
N ARG A 111 29.65 -3.31 26.86
CA ARG A 111 28.36 -2.80 26.40
C ARG A 111 28.12 -3.28 24.96
N ALA A 112 27.63 -4.50 24.80
CA ALA A 112 27.23 -5.02 23.50
C ALA A 112 26.00 -4.27 22.98
N SER A 113 26.14 -3.57 21.85
CA SER A 113 25.02 -2.92 21.16
C SER A 113 24.13 -3.98 20.51
N SER A 114 23.10 -4.43 21.22
CA SER A 114 22.12 -5.39 20.71
C SER A 114 21.27 -4.76 19.61
N SER A 115 21.54 -5.09 18.35
CA SER A 115 20.60 -4.91 17.25
C SER A 115 19.41 -5.84 17.49
N SER A 116 18.33 -5.30 18.05
CA SER A 116 17.11 -6.05 18.34
C SER A 116 16.35 -6.39 17.06
N GLN A 117 16.69 -7.52 16.44
CA GLN A 117 15.72 -8.21 15.59
C GLN A 117 14.53 -8.58 16.48
N GLY A 118 13.32 -8.15 16.10
CA GLY A 118 12.10 -8.48 16.81
C GLY A 118 11.81 -9.98 16.76
N ALA A 119 10.97 -10.46 17.69
CA ALA A 119 10.42 -11.80 17.57
C ALA A 119 9.61 -11.94 16.26
N PRO A 120 9.55 -13.13 15.64
CA PRO A 120 8.71 -13.35 14.47
C PRO A 120 7.26 -12.90 14.73
N VAL A 121 6.68 -12.18 13.78
CA VAL A 121 5.27 -11.78 13.84
C VAL A 121 4.42 -13.04 13.69
N ASP A 122 3.42 -13.21 14.54
CA ASP A 122 2.36 -14.20 14.28
C ASP A 122 1.48 -13.68 13.13
N GLU A 123 1.71 -14.25 11.95
CA GLU A 123 1.00 -13.91 10.70
C GLU A 123 -0.39 -14.60 10.61
N SER A 124 -0.79 -15.37 11.62
CA SER A 124 -2.08 -16.09 11.64
C SER A 124 -3.15 -15.43 12.51
N VAL A 125 -2.76 -14.63 13.51
CA VAL A 125 -3.68 -14.00 14.48
C VAL A 125 -3.81 -12.50 14.25
N ALA A 126 -5.04 -12.00 14.18
CA ALA A 126 -5.36 -10.57 14.03
C ALA A 126 -4.99 -9.74 15.29
N GLY A 127 -4.79 -8.44 15.11
CA GLY A 127 -4.54 -7.51 16.19
C GLY A 127 -5.69 -7.41 17.20
N ASP A 128 -5.36 -7.34 18.49
CA ASP A 128 -6.31 -6.97 19.55
C ASP A 128 -6.52 -5.44 19.54
N TYR A 129 -7.62 -4.99 18.96
CA TYR A 129 -7.99 -3.57 18.82
C TYR A 129 -8.64 -2.94 20.05
N SER A 130 -8.83 -3.69 21.15
CA SER A 130 -9.19 -3.11 22.45
C SER A 130 -8.05 -2.26 23.04
N LYS A 131 -6.82 -2.47 22.58
CA LYS A 131 -5.61 -1.75 22.98
C LYS A 131 -5.52 -0.37 22.30
N PRO A 132 -5.44 0.75 23.05
CA PRO A 132 -5.28 2.10 22.48
C PRO A 132 -4.09 2.25 21.53
N GLU A 133 -3.05 1.43 21.70
CA GLU A 133 -1.85 1.44 20.86
C GLU A 133 -2.15 1.07 19.40
N ARG A 134 -3.26 0.35 19.14
CA ARG A 134 -3.73 -0.01 17.78
C ARG A 134 -4.44 1.12 17.04
N TRP A 135 -4.55 2.30 17.63
CA TRP A 135 -5.20 3.46 17.02
C TRP A 135 -4.22 4.63 16.91
N ILE A 136 -4.28 5.37 15.79
CA ILE A 136 -3.71 6.72 15.67
C ILE A 136 -4.71 7.73 16.25
N ALA A 137 -5.99 7.54 15.93
CA ALA A 137 -7.14 8.28 16.45
C ALA A 137 -8.32 7.31 16.67
N ASN A 138 -9.14 7.57 17.69
CA ASN A 138 -10.25 6.71 18.11
C ASN A 138 -11.55 7.52 18.35
N GLY A 139 -11.81 8.51 17.50
CA GLY A 139 -13.04 9.32 17.49
C GLY A 139 -13.08 10.50 18.46
N GLY A 140 -12.18 10.54 19.46
CA GLY A 140 -12.17 11.61 20.46
C GLY A 140 -13.37 11.50 21.40
N ASP A 141 -14.24 12.51 21.42
CA ASP A 141 -15.48 12.52 22.22
C ASP A 141 -16.71 11.98 21.47
N GLY A 142 -16.57 11.65 20.17
CA GLY A 142 -17.69 11.19 19.33
C GLY A 142 -18.72 12.27 18.97
N SER A 143 -18.41 13.55 19.21
CA SER A 143 -19.37 14.67 19.09
C SER A 143 -19.86 14.99 17.67
N LYS A 144 -19.19 14.50 16.63
CA LYS A 144 -19.64 14.68 15.23
C LYS A 144 -20.77 13.70 14.91
N GLY A 145 -21.72 14.13 14.09
CA GLY A 145 -22.85 13.30 13.64
C GLY A 145 -22.50 12.25 12.56
N VAL A 146 -21.22 12.13 12.19
CA VAL A 146 -20.69 11.23 11.15
C VAL A 146 -19.29 10.79 11.56
N ASP A 147 -18.96 9.52 11.34
CA ASP A 147 -17.63 8.95 11.58
C ASP A 147 -16.83 8.81 10.27
N ILE A 148 -15.51 8.80 10.35
CA ILE A 148 -14.64 8.32 9.26
C ILE A 148 -13.67 7.27 9.81
N PHE A 149 -13.65 6.11 9.15
CA PHE A 149 -12.72 5.02 9.42
C PHE A 149 -11.60 5.03 8.38
N LEU A 150 -10.38 5.30 8.84
CA LEU A 150 -9.17 5.41 8.04
C LEU A 150 -8.35 4.12 8.11
N ALA A 151 -8.02 3.59 6.94
CA ALA A 151 -7.05 2.50 6.76
C ALA A 151 -5.89 3.02 5.91
N THR A 152 -4.84 3.58 6.54
CA THR A 152 -3.71 4.19 5.79
C THR A 152 -2.35 3.62 6.20
N PRO A 153 -1.74 2.82 5.31
CA PRO A 153 -0.31 2.59 5.36
C PRO A 153 0.35 2.54 3.97
N THR A 154 1.50 3.19 3.88
CA THR A 154 2.46 3.02 2.80
C THR A 154 3.86 3.10 3.41
N GLY A 155 4.51 1.95 3.62
CA GLY A 155 5.86 1.91 4.16
C GLY A 155 6.74 0.94 3.38
N ASN A 156 8.00 1.31 3.18
CA ASN A 156 9.01 0.38 2.74
C ASN A 156 9.61 -0.32 3.97
N ILE A 157 9.82 -1.63 3.88
CA ILE A 157 10.44 -2.42 4.96
C ILE A 157 11.71 -3.06 4.42
N SER A 158 12.83 -2.39 4.70
CA SER A 158 14.16 -2.97 4.56
C SER A 158 14.35 -4.05 5.63
N GLY A 159 14.67 -5.29 5.23
CA GLY A 159 15.05 -6.34 6.18
C GLY A 159 14.47 -7.74 5.94
N GLY A 160 13.59 -7.93 4.96
CA GLY A 160 13.15 -9.27 4.53
C GLY A 160 12.03 -9.92 5.35
N ALA A 161 11.36 -9.18 6.23
CA ALA A 161 10.07 -9.61 6.79
C ALA A 161 8.96 -9.58 5.72
N SER A 162 7.87 -10.33 5.91
CA SER A 162 6.68 -10.32 5.03
C SER A 162 5.73 -9.15 5.31
N TYR A 163 5.67 -8.71 6.58
CA TYR A 163 4.75 -7.68 7.07
C TYR A 163 5.43 -6.71 8.05
N ALA A 164 4.79 -5.57 8.29
CA ALA A 164 5.13 -4.64 9.34
C ALA A 164 4.96 -5.23 10.75
N SER A 165 5.80 -4.75 11.69
CA SER A 165 5.41 -4.75 13.10
C SER A 165 4.27 -3.75 13.34
N PHE A 166 3.62 -3.79 14.51
CA PHE A 166 2.61 -2.77 14.84
C PHE A 166 3.26 -1.40 15.09
N GLU A 167 4.52 -1.39 15.50
CA GLU A 167 5.35 -0.22 15.75
C GLU A 167 5.70 0.49 14.42
N ASP A 168 6.14 -0.27 13.41
CA ASP A 168 6.40 0.24 12.04
C ASP A 168 5.11 0.66 11.34
N ALA A 169 4.03 -0.12 11.53
CA ALA A 169 2.68 0.26 11.09
C ALA A 169 2.24 1.59 11.70
N LYS A 170 2.47 1.80 13.00
CA LYS A 170 2.13 3.05 13.69
C LYS A 170 2.95 4.22 13.18
N ALA A 171 4.25 4.04 12.94
CA ALA A 171 5.12 5.07 12.38
C ALA A 171 4.71 5.46 10.94
N SER A 172 4.39 4.47 10.10
CA SER A 172 3.89 4.69 8.73
C SER A 172 2.54 5.41 8.72
N ALA A 173 1.54 4.90 9.45
CA ALA A 173 0.21 5.51 9.56
C ALA A 173 0.26 6.94 10.13
N THR A 174 1.10 7.20 11.14
CA THR A 174 1.34 8.55 11.67
C THR A 174 1.97 9.48 10.62
N THR A 175 2.76 8.94 9.69
CA THR A 175 3.45 9.73 8.66
C THR A 175 2.50 10.13 7.53
N TRP A 176 1.78 9.17 6.95
CA TRP A 176 0.90 9.41 5.80
C TRP A 176 -0.49 9.89 6.18
N GLY A 177 -1.04 9.40 7.30
CA GLY A 177 -2.39 9.74 7.77
C GLY A 177 -2.58 11.21 8.15
N ARG A 178 -1.54 11.90 8.65
CA ARG A 178 -1.67 13.30 9.10
C ARG A 178 -2.23 14.26 8.04
N GLY A 179 -1.87 14.07 6.77
CA GLY A 179 -2.44 14.85 5.67
C GLY A 179 -3.93 14.57 5.48
N VAL A 180 -4.29 13.28 5.51
CA VAL A 180 -5.64 12.73 5.36
C VAL A 180 -6.57 13.20 6.47
N GLU A 181 -6.17 13.01 7.73
CA GLU A 181 -6.90 13.42 8.94
C GLU A 181 -7.25 14.91 8.92
N SER A 182 -6.31 15.75 8.45
CA SER A 182 -6.48 17.21 8.34
C SER A 182 -7.62 17.62 7.38
N LEU A 183 -8.03 16.75 6.46
CA LEU A 183 -9.13 17.01 5.53
C LEU A 183 -10.52 16.79 6.17
N PHE A 184 -10.61 15.97 7.22
CA PHE A 184 -11.91 15.44 7.70
C PHE A 184 -12.23 15.78 9.16
N LYS A 185 -11.21 16.09 9.98
CA LYS A 185 -11.31 16.44 11.42
C LYS A 185 -12.41 17.45 11.81
N ASP A 186 -12.74 18.39 10.91
CA ASP A 186 -13.71 19.43 11.20
C ASP A 186 -15.16 18.92 11.01
N ALA A 187 -15.37 17.86 10.21
CA ALA A 187 -16.66 17.29 9.84
C ALA A 187 -16.98 15.93 10.49
N THR A 188 -15.97 15.10 10.79
CA THR A 188 -16.16 13.68 11.19
C THR A 188 -15.35 13.28 12.42
N ASN A 189 -15.85 12.32 13.20
CA ASN A 189 -15.05 11.64 14.23
C ASN A 189 -14.04 10.72 13.55
N ILE A 190 -12.74 10.90 13.79
CA ILE A 190 -11.68 10.14 13.10
C ILE A 190 -11.31 8.88 13.87
N TYR A 191 -11.54 7.72 13.26
CA TYR A 191 -11.08 6.41 13.70
C TYR A 191 -10.01 5.93 12.73
N HIS A 192 -8.74 5.91 13.14
CA HIS A 192 -7.63 5.54 12.28
C HIS A 192 -6.89 4.34 12.88
N ALA A 193 -7.10 3.17 12.25
CA ALA A 193 -6.58 1.89 12.72
C ALA A 193 -5.14 1.64 12.26
N VAL A 194 -4.30 1.18 13.17
CA VAL A 194 -2.94 0.70 12.90
C VAL A 194 -2.98 -0.78 12.58
N TYR A 195 -2.90 -1.15 11.31
CA TYR A 195 -2.86 -2.53 10.85
C TYR A 195 -1.50 -2.90 10.25
N ARG A 196 -1.11 -4.18 10.33
CA ARG A 196 0.15 -4.66 9.76
C ARG A 196 0.02 -4.78 8.24
N TYR A 197 0.69 -3.88 7.53
CA TYR A 197 0.74 -3.84 6.07
C TYR A 197 1.79 -4.82 5.52
N ALA A 198 1.65 -5.27 4.27
CA ALA A 198 2.59 -6.18 3.62
C ALA A 198 3.80 -5.41 3.04
N CYS A 199 4.99 -6.01 3.11
CA CYS A 199 6.21 -5.40 2.58
C CYS A 199 6.13 -5.29 1.05
N ILE A 200 6.44 -4.13 0.47
CA ILE A 200 6.30 -3.89 -0.99
C ILE A 200 7.05 -4.94 -1.83
N SER A 201 8.22 -5.39 -1.36
CA SER A 201 9.04 -6.44 -1.99
C SER A 201 8.45 -7.86 -1.90
N GLY A 202 7.51 -8.11 -0.98
CA GLY A 202 6.77 -9.38 -0.84
C GLY A 202 5.27 -9.26 -1.14
N CYS A 203 4.81 -8.10 -1.61
CA CYS A 203 3.41 -7.75 -1.69
C CYS A 203 2.69 -8.54 -2.79
N SER A 204 1.96 -9.57 -2.35
CA SER A 204 1.12 -10.44 -3.16
C SER A 204 -0.32 -10.40 -2.64
N ASP A 205 -1.30 -10.74 -3.50
CA ASP A 205 -2.71 -10.90 -3.11
C ASP A 205 -2.84 -11.77 -1.85
N ALA A 206 -2.11 -12.90 -1.80
CA ALA A 206 -2.06 -13.81 -0.66
C ALA A 206 -1.54 -13.15 0.64
N SER A 207 -0.58 -12.22 0.57
CA SER A 207 -0.16 -11.47 1.77
C SER A 207 -1.24 -10.48 2.22
N MET A 208 -1.84 -9.74 1.28
CA MET A 208 -2.83 -8.72 1.57
C MET A 208 -4.17 -9.29 2.08
N ASP A 209 -4.59 -10.43 1.53
CA ASP A 209 -5.84 -11.13 1.91
C ASP A 209 -5.80 -11.81 3.27
N ASN A 210 -4.60 -12.08 3.80
CA ASN A 210 -4.39 -12.66 5.12
C ASN A 210 -4.23 -11.57 6.19
N LEU A 211 -3.00 -11.31 6.67
CA LEU A 211 -2.77 -10.57 7.92
C LEU A 211 -3.31 -9.14 7.87
N SER A 212 -3.04 -8.43 6.78
CA SER A 212 -3.47 -7.04 6.58
C SER A 212 -4.99 -6.90 6.54
N THR A 213 -5.68 -7.83 5.86
CA THR A 213 -7.15 -7.87 5.83
C THR A 213 -7.72 -8.27 7.19
N ASN A 214 -7.15 -9.28 7.85
CA ASN A 214 -7.64 -9.77 9.15
C ASN A 214 -7.50 -8.69 10.24
N ASP A 215 -6.39 -7.93 10.23
CA ASP A 215 -6.23 -6.78 11.11
C ASP A 215 -7.29 -5.69 10.85
N ILE A 216 -7.58 -5.32 9.59
CA ILE A 216 -8.61 -4.31 9.29
C ILE A 216 -10.04 -4.78 9.58
N LEU A 217 -10.34 -6.06 9.39
CA LEU A 217 -11.62 -6.65 9.80
C LEU A 217 -11.78 -6.54 11.33
N ALA A 218 -10.78 -6.98 12.11
CA ALA A 218 -10.82 -6.88 13.57
C ALA A 218 -10.90 -5.42 14.07
N ALA A 219 -10.23 -4.49 13.38
CA ALA A 219 -10.31 -3.06 13.66
C ALA A 219 -11.72 -2.51 13.43
N PHE A 220 -12.33 -2.81 12.29
CA PHE A 220 -13.66 -2.35 11.94
C PHE A 220 -14.73 -2.97 12.85
N ASP A 221 -14.64 -4.26 13.14
CA ASP A 221 -15.57 -4.97 14.02
C ASP A 221 -15.52 -4.36 15.44
N TYR A 222 -14.32 -4.12 15.98
CA TYR A 222 -14.15 -3.45 17.27
C TYR A 222 -14.70 -2.01 17.26
N TYR A 223 -14.40 -1.23 16.21
CA TYR A 223 -14.94 0.12 16.02
C TYR A 223 -16.47 0.11 15.98
N TRP A 224 -17.07 -0.82 15.22
CA TRP A 224 -18.51 -0.93 15.04
C TRP A 224 -19.22 -1.24 16.35
N GLU A 225 -18.73 -2.24 17.09
CA GLU A 225 -19.33 -2.69 18.36
C GLU A 225 -19.11 -1.70 19.52
N ASN A 226 -17.92 -1.10 19.64
CA ASN A 226 -17.51 -0.39 20.85
C ASN A 226 -17.58 1.14 20.72
N TYR A 227 -17.30 1.68 19.53
CA TYR A 227 -17.20 3.13 19.30
C TYR A 227 -18.38 3.71 18.51
N ASN A 228 -18.83 3.04 17.43
CA ASN A 228 -19.99 3.46 16.65
C ASN A 228 -21.31 3.00 17.28
N LYS A 229 -21.35 1.75 17.77
CA LYS A 229 -22.52 1.08 18.39
C LYS A 229 -23.74 0.96 17.47
N GLY A 230 -23.56 1.15 16.16
CA GLY A 230 -24.66 1.24 15.20
C GLY A 230 -25.47 2.53 15.30
N GLU A 231 -24.91 3.59 15.88
CA GLU A 231 -25.63 4.86 16.13
C GLU A 231 -25.43 5.91 15.04
N ARG A 232 -24.28 5.90 14.34
CA ARG A 232 -23.86 7.00 13.45
C ARG A 232 -23.47 6.50 12.05
N PRO A 233 -23.81 7.24 10.98
CA PRO A 233 -23.32 6.92 9.64
C PRO A 233 -21.80 7.13 9.55
N PHE A 234 -21.15 6.38 8.65
CA PHE A 234 -19.70 6.36 8.55
C PHE A 234 -19.21 6.34 7.10
N ILE A 235 -18.00 6.87 6.91
CA ILE A 235 -17.23 6.86 5.66
C ILE A 235 -16.02 5.95 5.85
N LEU A 236 -15.66 5.16 4.84
CA LEU A 236 -14.39 4.43 4.79
C LEU A 236 -13.42 5.17 3.87
N LEU A 237 -12.13 5.28 4.23
CA LEU A 237 -11.13 5.87 3.33
C LEU A 237 -9.74 5.24 3.54
N GLY A 238 -9.06 4.90 2.45
CA GLY A 238 -7.75 4.27 2.50
C GLY A 238 -6.97 4.44 1.20
N PHE A 239 -5.64 4.29 1.29
CA PHE A 239 -4.71 4.53 0.19
C PHE A 239 -3.86 3.30 -0.09
N SER A 240 -3.61 3.00 -1.36
CA SER A 240 -2.68 1.93 -1.77
C SER A 240 -3.12 0.57 -1.18
N GLN A 241 -2.30 -0.06 -0.34
CA GLN A 241 -2.65 -1.22 0.48
C GLN A 241 -3.92 -1.01 1.33
N GLY A 242 -4.16 0.21 1.81
CA GLY A 242 -5.37 0.61 2.54
C GLY A 242 -6.64 0.48 1.70
N ALA A 243 -6.57 0.88 0.44
CA ALA A 243 -7.69 0.73 -0.50
C ALA A 243 -7.98 -0.76 -0.81
N TYR A 244 -6.94 -1.60 -0.93
CA TYR A 244 -7.08 -3.05 -1.10
C TYR A 244 -7.80 -3.71 0.10
N VAL A 245 -7.39 -3.42 1.34
CA VAL A 245 -8.04 -4.03 2.51
C VAL A 245 -9.45 -3.48 2.78
N LEU A 246 -9.74 -2.24 2.37
CA LEU A 246 -11.11 -1.71 2.43
C LEU A 246 -12.04 -2.37 1.40
N TRP A 247 -11.56 -2.73 0.21
CA TRP A 247 -12.30 -3.59 -0.71
C TRP A 247 -12.74 -4.90 -0.05
N ASN A 248 -11.79 -5.56 0.63
CA ASN A 248 -12.05 -6.79 1.37
C ASN A 248 -13.01 -6.57 2.56
N LEU A 249 -12.89 -5.46 3.29
CA LEU A 249 -13.80 -5.09 4.38
C LEU A 249 -15.24 -4.87 3.88
N VAL A 250 -15.43 -4.04 2.86
CA VAL A 250 -16.76 -3.76 2.30
C VAL A 250 -17.45 -5.05 1.89
N TRP A 251 -16.74 -5.94 1.18
CA TRP A 251 -17.30 -7.23 0.76
C TRP A 251 -17.63 -8.16 1.93
N LYS A 252 -16.73 -8.28 2.92
CA LYS A 252 -16.83 -9.24 4.04
C LYS A 252 -17.67 -8.76 5.24
N ARG A 253 -18.09 -7.48 5.28
CA ARG A 253 -18.87 -6.90 6.40
C ARG A 253 -20.08 -6.06 6.01
N ILE A 254 -20.09 -5.41 4.84
CA ILE A 254 -21.04 -4.32 4.55
C ILE A 254 -21.96 -4.62 3.36
N ALA A 255 -21.39 -5.02 2.22
CA ALA A 255 -22.10 -5.16 0.94
C ALA A 255 -23.30 -6.12 0.97
N ASN A 256 -23.26 -7.13 1.86
CA ASN A 256 -24.30 -8.13 2.03
C ASN A 256 -24.97 -8.06 3.42
N ASN A 257 -24.72 -7.00 4.20
CA ASN A 257 -25.27 -6.79 5.54
C ASN A 257 -26.09 -5.47 5.59
N PRO A 258 -27.43 -5.52 5.55
CA PRO A 258 -28.25 -4.31 5.54
C PRO A 258 -28.22 -3.53 6.88
N GLU A 259 -27.86 -4.17 7.99
CA GLU A 259 -27.83 -3.51 9.31
C GLU A 259 -26.66 -2.53 9.42
N ILE A 260 -25.50 -2.90 8.85
CA ILE A 260 -24.31 -2.03 8.74
C ILE A 260 -24.39 -1.17 7.48
N GLY A 261 -24.80 -1.75 6.34
CA GLY A 261 -24.82 -1.09 5.03
C GLY A 261 -25.69 0.17 4.97
N LYS A 262 -26.79 0.24 5.73
CA LYS A 262 -27.61 1.46 5.83
C LYS A 262 -26.89 2.65 6.48
N TYR A 263 -25.79 2.43 7.23
CA TYR A 263 -24.98 3.49 7.84
C TYR A 263 -23.71 3.80 7.03
N HIS A 264 -23.30 2.92 6.11
CA HIS A 264 -22.16 3.16 5.24
C HIS A 264 -22.53 4.21 4.19
N ILE A 265 -21.95 5.41 4.28
CA ILE A 265 -22.15 6.47 3.29
C ILE A 265 -21.43 6.09 1.99
N VAL A 266 -20.10 5.98 2.06
CA VAL A 266 -19.23 5.68 0.91
C VAL A 266 -17.85 5.21 1.37
N THR A 267 -17.18 4.42 0.53
CA THR A 267 -15.76 4.09 0.62
C THR A 267 -14.97 4.86 -0.44
N TYR A 268 -13.87 5.51 -0.04
CA TYR A 268 -12.87 6.08 -0.93
C TYR A 268 -11.63 5.17 -0.97
N ALA A 269 -11.54 4.34 -2.02
CA ALA A 269 -10.43 3.42 -2.25
C ALA A 269 -9.39 4.08 -3.18
N LEU A 270 -8.43 4.79 -2.61
CA LEU A 270 -7.52 5.67 -3.33
C LEU A 270 -6.19 5.00 -3.70
N GLY A 271 -5.68 5.22 -4.91
CA GLY A 271 -4.37 4.75 -5.35
C GLY A 271 -4.24 3.24 -5.59
N SER A 272 -5.34 2.48 -5.58
CA SER A 272 -5.38 1.06 -5.92
C SER A 272 -6.69 0.71 -6.62
N PRO A 273 -6.77 0.76 -7.96
CA PRO A 273 -7.95 0.30 -8.72
C PRO A 273 -8.19 -1.21 -8.60
N GLY A 274 -7.18 -1.98 -8.21
CA GLY A 274 -7.29 -3.42 -7.90
C GLY A 274 -8.30 -3.71 -6.79
N ARG A 275 -9.27 -4.58 -7.08
CA ARG A 275 -10.44 -4.89 -6.24
C ARG A 275 -10.17 -5.80 -5.02
N GLY A 276 -8.94 -5.95 -4.51
CA GLY A 276 -8.68 -6.92 -3.44
C GLY A 276 -8.88 -8.38 -3.89
N SER A 277 -9.31 -9.28 -3.00
CA SER A 277 -9.75 -10.64 -3.38
C SER A 277 -11.07 -10.65 -4.18
N TYR A 278 -11.71 -9.50 -4.37
CA TYR A 278 -12.96 -9.35 -5.12
C TYR A 278 -12.75 -9.26 -6.65
N ARG A 279 -11.54 -9.54 -7.16
CA ARG A 279 -11.19 -9.55 -8.60
C ARG A 279 -12.09 -10.49 -9.44
N ASP A 280 -12.47 -11.64 -8.88
CA ASP A 280 -13.33 -12.64 -9.55
C ASP A 280 -14.82 -12.30 -9.54
N ALA A 281 -15.23 -11.19 -8.93
CA ALA A 281 -16.63 -10.80 -8.88
C ALA A 281 -17.18 -10.38 -10.27
N THR A 282 -18.35 -10.93 -10.61
CA THR A 282 -19.08 -10.63 -11.85
C THR A 282 -19.56 -9.18 -11.93
N ALA A 283 -19.85 -8.68 -13.14
CA ALA A 283 -20.42 -7.34 -13.35
C ALA A 283 -21.66 -7.05 -12.47
N ALA A 284 -22.54 -8.05 -12.31
CA ALA A 284 -23.74 -7.95 -11.49
C ALA A 284 -23.44 -7.88 -9.98
N ASN A 285 -22.25 -8.29 -9.54
CA ASN A 285 -21.76 -8.05 -8.18
C ASN A 285 -21.05 -6.69 -8.09
N VAL A 286 -20.17 -6.36 -9.05
CA VAL A 286 -19.46 -5.06 -9.12
C VAL A 286 -20.45 -3.88 -9.06
N ASN A 287 -21.52 -3.90 -9.86
CA ASN A 287 -22.54 -2.84 -9.85
C ASN A 287 -23.31 -2.71 -8.52
N LYS A 288 -23.33 -3.74 -7.66
CA LYS A 288 -23.91 -3.62 -6.31
C LYS A 288 -23.02 -2.77 -5.41
N VAL A 289 -21.70 -2.94 -5.50
CA VAL A 289 -20.73 -2.34 -4.57
C VAL A 289 -20.06 -1.06 -5.07
N PHE A 290 -19.96 -0.84 -6.39
CA PHE A 290 -19.28 0.35 -6.95
C PHE A 290 -20.27 1.51 -7.18
N SER A 291 -19.77 2.74 -7.03
CA SER A 291 -20.49 4.01 -7.23
C SER A 291 -20.48 4.44 -8.69
N GLN A 292 -21.66 4.63 -9.28
CA GLN A 292 -21.83 5.17 -10.63
C GLN A 292 -22.27 6.65 -10.62
N SER A 293 -22.81 7.14 -9.49
CA SER A 293 -23.23 8.54 -9.31
C SER A 293 -22.50 9.28 -8.15
N PRO A 294 -22.58 10.62 -8.09
CA PRO A 294 -22.07 11.42 -6.96
C PRO A 294 -22.79 11.21 -5.62
N ASP A 295 -24.02 10.69 -5.62
CA ASP A 295 -24.89 10.55 -4.44
C ASP A 295 -25.09 9.10 -3.96
N ASP A 296 -24.73 8.12 -4.79
CA ASP A 296 -24.76 6.66 -4.57
C ASP A 296 -24.33 6.23 -3.15
N LEU A 297 -25.27 5.86 -2.28
CA LEU A 297 -24.99 5.46 -0.89
C LEU A 297 -24.62 3.97 -0.77
N ASN A 298 -23.84 3.64 0.25
CA ASN A 298 -23.32 2.29 0.52
C ASN A 298 -22.46 1.73 -0.65
N LYS A 299 -21.67 2.60 -1.28
CA LYS A 299 -20.82 2.27 -2.44
C LYS A 299 -19.33 2.48 -2.20
N VAL A 300 -18.51 1.96 -3.11
CA VAL A 300 -17.08 2.24 -3.24
C VAL A 300 -16.84 3.14 -4.45
N THR A 301 -16.03 4.17 -4.25
CA THR A 301 -15.39 5.00 -5.29
C THR A 301 -13.91 4.66 -5.33
N CYS A 302 -13.28 4.67 -6.51
CA CYS A 302 -11.91 4.19 -6.66
C CYS A 302 -11.17 4.82 -7.84
N PHE A 303 -9.95 5.32 -7.62
CA PHE A 303 -9.08 5.83 -8.69
C PHE A 303 -7.59 5.79 -8.30
N ALA A 304 -6.73 5.69 -9.31
CA ALA A 304 -5.30 5.98 -9.21
C ALA A 304 -4.90 6.97 -10.34
N PRO A 305 -4.27 8.11 -10.02
CA PRO A 305 -3.95 9.17 -10.99
C PRO A 305 -2.62 8.90 -11.71
N TYR A 306 -2.61 9.04 -13.04
CA TYR A 306 -1.46 8.86 -13.94
C TYR A 306 -1.43 9.94 -15.02
N HIS A 307 -0.30 10.10 -15.71
CA HIS A 307 -0.18 10.89 -16.94
C HIS A 307 -0.55 10.05 -18.18
N GLU A 308 -0.97 10.69 -19.28
CA GLU A 308 -1.34 10.00 -20.52
C GLU A 308 -0.20 9.17 -21.13
N SER A 309 1.05 9.59 -20.92
CA SER A 309 2.25 8.88 -21.40
C SER A 309 2.74 7.79 -20.46
N ASP A 310 2.21 7.67 -19.24
CA ASP A 310 2.77 6.76 -18.24
C ASP A 310 2.52 5.30 -18.59
N ASP A 311 3.54 4.48 -18.38
CA ASP A 311 3.40 3.03 -18.35
C ASP A 311 2.96 2.56 -16.96
N VAL A 312 1.74 2.04 -16.89
CA VAL A 312 1.15 1.46 -15.67
C VAL A 312 1.79 0.13 -15.27
N SER A 313 2.77 -0.40 -16.02
CA SER A 313 3.47 -1.66 -15.70
C SER A 313 4.15 -1.66 -14.34
N GLY A 314 4.52 -0.49 -13.78
CA GLY A 314 5.12 -0.37 -12.44
C GLY A 314 4.18 -0.72 -11.28
N MET A 315 2.86 -0.53 -11.46
CA MET A 315 1.86 -0.81 -10.42
C MET A 315 1.84 -2.31 -10.10
N GLY A 316 1.93 -2.70 -8.82
CA GLY A 316 1.92 -4.12 -8.43
C GLY A 316 0.63 -4.83 -8.86
N ALA A 317 0.70 -6.14 -9.16
CA ALA A 317 -0.44 -6.89 -9.73
C ALA A 317 -1.70 -6.89 -8.85
N ALA A 318 -1.53 -6.84 -7.52
CA ALA A 318 -2.60 -6.68 -6.53
C ALA A 318 -3.35 -5.34 -6.64
N PHE A 319 -2.67 -4.29 -7.11
CA PHE A 319 -3.19 -2.91 -7.22
C PHE A 319 -3.68 -2.58 -8.63
N LYS A 320 -3.31 -3.37 -9.65
CA LYS A 320 -3.67 -3.15 -11.06
C LYS A 320 -5.12 -3.51 -11.37
N VAL A 321 -5.69 -2.74 -12.29
CA VAL A 321 -6.75 -3.18 -13.20
C VAL A 321 -6.13 -3.36 -14.58
N ASN A 322 -6.08 -4.60 -15.09
CA ASN A 322 -5.76 -4.87 -16.48
C ASN A 322 -7.03 -4.71 -17.31
N ASN A 323 -7.01 -3.91 -18.38
CA ASN A 323 -8.12 -3.67 -19.29
C ASN A 323 -9.43 -3.35 -18.53
N GLY A 324 -9.48 -2.13 -17.97
CA GLY A 324 -10.63 -1.60 -17.27
C GLY A 324 -11.91 -1.59 -18.10
N SER A 325 -13.05 -1.56 -17.42
CA SER A 325 -14.36 -1.48 -18.07
C SER A 325 -15.40 -0.94 -17.07
N PRO A 326 -16.32 -0.06 -17.48
CA PRO A 326 -17.33 0.53 -16.59
C PRO A 326 -18.24 -0.51 -15.91
N THR A 327 -18.30 -1.76 -16.40
CA THR A 327 -19.12 -2.82 -15.82
C THR A 327 -18.35 -3.87 -15.02
N ASN A 328 -17.04 -4.05 -15.27
CA ASN A 328 -16.23 -5.11 -14.65
C ASN A 328 -15.14 -4.58 -13.71
N ASN A 329 -14.49 -3.48 -14.10
CA ASN A 329 -13.46 -2.79 -13.32
C ASN A 329 -13.64 -1.27 -13.52
N PRO A 330 -14.73 -0.69 -12.99
CA PRO A 330 -14.97 0.75 -13.08
C PRO A 330 -13.92 1.54 -12.30
N ILE A 331 -13.69 2.77 -12.76
CA ILE A 331 -12.83 3.79 -12.16
C ILE A 331 -13.71 5.03 -11.98
N THR A 332 -13.59 5.71 -10.84
CA THR A 332 -14.32 6.95 -10.55
C THR A 332 -13.52 8.15 -11.04
N ASN A 333 -14.14 9.08 -11.78
CA ASN A 333 -13.55 10.39 -11.99
C ASN A 333 -13.82 11.27 -10.75
N PRO A 334 -12.80 11.69 -9.97
CA PRO A 334 -13.01 12.46 -8.73
C PRO A 334 -13.44 13.91 -8.96
N ILE A 335 -13.63 14.36 -10.21
CA ILE A 335 -14.21 15.68 -10.51
C ILE A 335 -15.74 15.62 -10.52
N THR A 336 -16.31 14.52 -11.02
CA THR A 336 -17.76 14.31 -11.23
C THR A 336 -18.36 13.25 -10.32
N TRP A 337 -17.53 12.38 -9.75
CA TRP A 337 -17.89 11.18 -8.98
C TRP A 337 -18.71 10.13 -9.76
N THR A 338 -18.59 10.17 -11.09
CA THR A 338 -19.15 9.23 -12.06
C THR A 338 -18.07 8.27 -12.59
N THR A 339 -18.47 7.34 -13.47
CA THR A 339 -17.57 6.41 -14.18
C THR A 339 -17.64 6.59 -15.70
N ASP A 340 -17.81 7.82 -16.19
CA ASP A 340 -17.66 8.11 -17.61
C ASP A 340 -16.18 8.34 -17.97
N ALA A 341 -15.88 8.23 -19.28
CA ALA A 341 -14.53 8.37 -19.82
C ALA A 341 -14.29 9.76 -20.44
N ASP A 342 -15.21 10.71 -20.25
CA ASP A 342 -15.09 12.04 -20.83
C ASP A 342 -14.05 12.88 -20.06
N TYR A 343 -13.49 13.89 -20.75
CA TYR A 343 -12.60 14.85 -20.10
C TYR A 343 -13.39 15.91 -19.33
N HIS A 344 -13.20 15.93 -18.02
CA HIS A 344 -13.77 16.96 -17.16
C HIS A 344 -12.70 17.95 -16.73
N ALA A 345 -12.86 19.21 -17.13
CA ALA A 345 -12.04 20.31 -16.61
C ALA A 345 -12.38 20.54 -15.13
N CYS A 346 -11.38 20.75 -14.28
CA CYS A 346 -11.62 20.83 -12.84
C CYS A 346 -12.23 22.18 -12.42
N PRO A 347 -13.37 22.21 -11.68
CA PRO A 347 -13.95 23.44 -11.17
C PRO A 347 -13.03 24.17 -10.18
N SER A 348 -13.18 25.49 -10.11
CA SER A 348 -12.40 26.34 -9.19
C SER A 348 -12.56 25.88 -7.74
N GLY A 349 -11.44 25.64 -7.05
CA GLY A 349 -11.41 25.18 -5.67
C GLY A 349 -11.63 23.68 -5.45
N MET A 350 -11.92 22.89 -6.50
CA MET A 350 -12.12 21.44 -6.39
C MET A 350 -10.82 20.64 -6.50
N CYS A 351 -9.85 21.13 -7.29
CA CYS A 351 -8.51 20.55 -7.42
C CYS A 351 -7.38 21.46 -6.92
N SER A 352 -6.18 20.91 -6.80
CA SER A 352 -4.95 21.70 -6.66
C SER A 352 -4.66 22.53 -7.91
N SER A 353 -3.98 23.67 -7.74
CA SER A 353 -3.80 24.69 -8.80
C SER A 353 -2.94 24.26 -10.00
N ASN A 354 -2.30 23.09 -9.93
CA ASN A 354 -1.56 22.47 -11.03
C ASN A 354 -2.39 21.47 -11.86
N VAL A 355 -3.58 21.07 -11.40
CA VAL A 355 -4.48 20.12 -12.08
C VAL A 355 -5.55 20.90 -12.86
N SER A 356 -5.61 20.70 -14.17
CA SER A 356 -6.58 21.36 -15.05
C SER A 356 -7.83 20.52 -15.33
N GLY A 357 -7.75 19.19 -15.16
CA GLY A 357 -8.85 18.26 -15.38
C GLY A 357 -8.41 16.80 -15.36
N ALA A 358 -9.36 15.89 -15.51
CA ALA A 358 -9.11 14.45 -15.53
C ALA A 358 -10.16 13.67 -16.35
N GLN A 359 -9.77 12.49 -16.83
CA GLN A 359 -10.59 11.54 -17.60
C GLN A 359 -10.26 10.10 -17.20
N VAL A 360 -11.18 9.16 -17.36
CA VAL A 360 -10.91 7.72 -17.12
C VAL A 360 -10.33 7.08 -18.37
N ASP A 361 -9.14 6.49 -18.26
CA ASP A 361 -8.57 5.59 -19.28
C ASP A 361 -8.93 4.15 -18.94
N TYR A 362 -9.91 3.61 -19.66
CA TYR A 362 -10.33 2.22 -19.50
C TYR A 362 -9.35 1.20 -20.07
N ALA A 363 -8.54 1.54 -21.08
CA ALA A 363 -7.53 0.60 -21.59
C ALA A 363 -6.46 0.34 -20.52
N LYS A 364 -6.00 1.40 -19.85
CA LYS A 364 -5.01 1.32 -18.74
C LYS A 364 -5.62 1.00 -17.37
N GLY A 365 -6.92 1.20 -17.17
CA GLY A 365 -7.59 0.98 -15.87
C GLY A 365 -7.25 2.03 -14.81
N VAL A 366 -7.05 3.29 -15.22
CA VAL A 366 -6.58 4.39 -14.35
C VAL A 366 -7.30 5.71 -14.63
N LEU A 367 -7.10 6.70 -13.77
CA LEU A 367 -7.49 8.08 -14.00
C LEU A 367 -6.33 8.85 -14.65
N ILE A 368 -6.52 9.37 -15.85
CA ILE A 368 -5.55 10.26 -16.49
C ILE A 368 -5.80 11.69 -16.01
N VAL A 369 -4.77 12.32 -15.44
CA VAL A 369 -4.85 13.66 -14.86
C VAL A 369 -4.00 14.62 -15.70
N ASN A 370 -4.63 15.68 -16.22
CA ASN A 370 -3.93 16.75 -16.92
C ASN A 370 -3.37 17.74 -15.88
N THR A 371 -2.07 17.65 -15.60
CA THR A 371 -1.41 18.38 -14.50
C THR A 371 0.01 18.81 -14.86
N THR A 372 0.47 19.91 -14.28
CA THR A 372 1.88 20.35 -14.37
C THR A 372 2.78 19.70 -13.31
N ALA A 373 2.32 18.63 -12.65
CA ALA A 373 3.12 17.83 -11.73
C ALA A 373 4.02 16.83 -12.49
N SER A 374 5.23 16.60 -11.97
CA SER A 374 6.06 15.46 -12.38
C SER A 374 5.53 14.16 -11.79
N PRO A 375 5.47 13.04 -12.54
CA PRO A 375 5.09 11.75 -12.00
C PRO A 375 6.21 11.13 -11.14
N ASN A 376 5.80 10.30 -10.18
CA ASN A 376 6.61 9.46 -9.31
C ASN A 376 7.09 8.19 -10.05
N GLY A 377 7.73 8.39 -11.20
CA GLY A 377 8.12 7.31 -12.11
C GLY A 377 6.92 6.46 -12.56
N SER A 378 7.09 5.14 -12.59
CA SER A 378 6.06 4.18 -13.03
C SER A 378 4.90 3.96 -12.04
N TRP A 379 4.83 4.76 -10.97
CA TRP A 379 3.66 4.87 -10.09
C TRP A 379 2.76 6.08 -10.43
N GLY A 380 3.05 6.79 -11.53
CA GLY A 380 2.26 7.94 -11.97
C GLY A 380 2.20 9.03 -10.91
N TYR A 381 1.01 9.45 -10.51
CA TYR A 381 0.82 10.44 -9.44
C TYR A 381 0.39 9.81 -8.10
N HIS A 382 0.72 8.54 -7.84
CA HIS A 382 0.39 7.88 -6.58
C HIS A 382 0.97 8.62 -5.36
N GLY A 383 0.15 8.81 -4.34
CA GLY A 383 0.43 9.68 -3.19
C GLY A 383 -0.05 11.13 -3.38
N GLN A 384 -0.58 11.49 -4.56
CA GLN A 384 -1.21 12.79 -4.81
C GLN A 384 -2.75 12.74 -4.82
N GLU A 385 -3.40 11.61 -4.58
CA GLU A 385 -4.85 11.43 -4.73
C GLU A 385 -5.65 12.49 -3.94
N THR A 386 -5.35 12.65 -2.66
CA THR A 386 -5.94 13.70 -1.82
C THR A 386 -5.35 15.08 -2.07
N THR A 387 -4.11 15.20 -2.53
CA THR A 387 -3.50 16.50 -2.85
C THR A 387 -4.17 17.14 -4.06
N PHE A 388 -4.36 16.37 -5.13
CA PHE A 388 -4.96 16.78 -6.38
C PHE A 388 -6.45 17.07 -6.25
N PHE A 389 -7.20 16.29 -5.45
CA PHE A 389 -8.68 16.36 -5.43
C PHE A 389 -9.26 16.72 -4.05
N ALA A 390 -8.46 17.36 -3.17
CA ALA A 390 -8.86 17.73 -1.80
C ALA A 390 -10.21 18.46 -1.70
N GLY A 391 -10.47 19.40 -2.61
CA GLY A 391 -11.70 20.19 -2.63
C GLY A 391 -12.91 19.34 -3.02
N SER A 392 -12.79 18.57 -4.11
CA SER A 392 -13.84 17.69 -4.60
C SER A 392 -14.19 16.59 -3.59
N ILE A 393 -13.20 15.93 -2.98
CA ILE A 393 -13.42 14.93 -1.92
C ILE A 393 -14.17 15.56 -0.74
N LYS A 394 -13.74 16.75 -0.30
CA LYS A 394 -14.43 17.51 0.78
C LYS A 394 -15.84 17.94 0.41
N GLN A 395 -16.14 18.15 -0.86
CA GLN A 395 -17.49 18.52 -1.30
C GLN A 395 -18.37 17.28 -1.38
N ASN A 396 -17.94 16.23 -2.08
CA ASN A 396 -18.71 15.00 -2.23
C ASN A 396 -19.02 14.30 -0.89
N ILE A 397 -18.15 14.42 0.11
CA ILE A 397 -18.45 14.00 1.49
C ILE A 397 -19.66 14.75 2.06
N LYS A 398 -19.76 16.07 1.90
CA LYS A 398 -20.94 16.84 2.35
C LYS A 398 -22.18 16.43 1.58
N ASP A 399 -22.05 16.25 0.27
CA ASP A 399 -23.16 15.94 -0.62
C ASP A 399 -23.74 14.55 -0.26
N ARG A 400 -22.91 13.52 -0.11
CA ARG A 400 -23.35 12.18 0.34
C ARG A 400 -23.80 12.15 1.80
N ILE A 401 -23.22 12.96 2.70
CA ILE A 401 -23.78 13.13 4.06
C ILE A 401 -25.19 13.74 3.99
N THR A 402 -25.44 14.68 3.07
CA THR A 402 -26.75 15.31 2.88
C THR A 402 -27.75 14.29 2.33
N ALA A 403 -27.41 13.59 1.24
CA ALA A 403 -28.22 12.51 0.67
C ALA A 403 -28.50 11.38 1.69
N TRP A 404 -27.53 11.04 2.55
CA TRP A 404 -27.75 10.06 3.62
C TRP A 404 -28.76 10.56 4.66
N ASN A 405 -28.68 11.82 5.08
CA ASN A 405 -29.68 12.39 5.98
C ASN A 405 -31.07 12.41 5.32
N GLU A 406 -31.17 12.82 4.05
CA GLU A 406 -32.44 12.85 3.29
C GLU A 406 -33.05 11.45 3.05
N THR A 407 -32.23 10.40 3.09
CA THR A 407 -32.66 9.00 2.92
C THR A 407 -33.06 8.32 4.25
N TYR A 408 -32.46 8.74 5.38
CA TYR A 408 -32.48 7.98 6.64
C TYR A 408 -32.82 8.78 7.92
N LYS A 409 -33.21 10.06 7.83
CA LYS A 409 -33.67 10.88 8.98
C LYS A 409 -34.98 11.62 8.72
#